data_AF-A0A3N9XXJ9-F1
#
_entry.id   AF-A0A3N9XXJ9-F1
#
_cell.length_a   1.000
_cell.length_b   1.000
_cell.length_c   1.000
_cell.angle_alpha   90.00
_cell.angle_beta   90.00
_cell.angle_gamma   90.00
#
_symmetry.space_group_name_H-M   'P 1'
#
loop_
_entity.id
_entity.type
_entity.pdbx_description
1 polymer ?
#
loop_
_entity_poly.entity_id
_entity_poly.type
_entity_poly.pdbx_seq_one_letter_code
_entity_poly.pdbx_strand_id
1 'polypeptide(L)'
;MTVALSLALVAVGLAGGFGAARLADDPHTARPELLVGVVTWSNEQTRSIAFEGNETARRPLDGDTTYSVIAESWQDVGGALHHDGTYPTCLAGEKDDPVSTDRHRVELEVLHRTTGGQPQHIAVHVRCLD
;
A
#
# COMPACT_ATOMS: atom_id res chain seq x y z
N MET A 1 11.96 18.88 65.50
CA MET A 1 11.78 17.56 64.84
C MET A 1 11.73 17.79 63.34
N THR A 2 12.39 16.92 62.56
CA THR A 2 11.99 16.36 61.22
C THR A 2 10.70 16.90 60.57
N VAL A 3 10.49 17.04 59.25
CA VAL A 3 11.14 16.58 57.98
C VAL A 3 10.35 17.29 56.83
N ALA A 4 10.82 17.57 55.60
CA ALA A 4 12.15 17.67 54.97
C ALA A 4 11.99 18.40 53.59
N LEU A 5 12.99 18.29 52.70
CA LEU A 5 12.98 18.75 51.30
C LEU A 5 12.25 17.74 50.38
N SER A 6 11.50 18.20 49.36
CA SER A 6 11.23 17.55 48.03
C SER A 6 10.22 18.42 47.26
N LEU A 7 10.57 19.11 46.16
CA LEU A 7 10.68 18.62 44.77
C LEU A 7 9.53 17.71 44.30
N ALA A 8 8.67 18.25 43.42
CA ALA A 8 8.40 17.69 42.08
C ALA A 8 7.51 18.66 41.26
N LEU A 9 8.02 19.19 40.13
CA LEU A 9 7.11 19.60 39.05
C LEU A 9 6.59 18.32 38.39
N VAL A 10 5.28 18.20 38.21
CA VAL A 10 4.69 17.17 37.34
C VAL A 10 3.87 17.86 36.26
N ALA A 11 4.54 18.17 35.15
CA ALA A 11 3.86 18.54 33.91
C ALA A 11 3.28 17.27 33.28
N VAL A 12 2.00 16.99 33.51
CA VAL A 12 1.30 15.89 32.82
C VAL A 12 0.89 16.39 31.43
N GLY A 13 1.75 16.18 30.45
CA GLY A 13 1.37 16.29 29.05
C GLY A 13 0.45 15.13 28.66
N LEU A 14 -0.83 15.40 28.44
CA LEU A 14 -1.77 14.43 27.85
C LEU A 14 -1.61 14.41 26.32
N ALA A 15 -0.49 13.83 25.88
CA ALA A 15 -0.37 13.27 24.53
C ALA A 15 -0.90 11.82 24.54
N GLY A 16 -1.55 11.41 23.45
CA GLY A 16 -2.00 10.02 23.26
C GLY A 16 -3.44 9.75 23.71
N GLY A 17 -4.39 10.10 22.83
CA GLY A 17 -5.83 9.88 23.05
C GLY A 17 -6.58 9.28 21.86
N PHE A 18 -5.88 8.87 20.79
CA PHE A 18 -6.47 8.03 19.74
C PHE A 18 -6.64 6.62 20.28
N GLY A 19 -7.70 6.42 21.06
CA GLY A 19 -8.12 5.11 21.49
C GLY A 19 -8.37 4.26 20.25
N ALA A 20 -7.58 3.20 20.08
CA ALA A 20 -7.80 2.20 19.06
C ALA A 20 -9.13 1.51 19.36
N ALA A 21 -10.21 2.07 18.81
CA ALA A 21 -11.49 1.39 18.73
C ALA A 21 -11.24 0.10 17.96
N ARG A 22 -11.20 -1.02 18.68
CA ARG A 22 -11.26 -2.37 18.11
C ARG A 22 -12.67 -2.56 17.56
N LEU A 23 -12.96 -1.85 16.46
CA LEU A 23 -14.07 -2.12 15.58
C LEU A 23 -13.95 -3.58 15.19
N ALA A 24 -14.96 -4.36 15.57
CA ALA A 24 -15.06 -5.75 15.16
C ALA A 24 -14.93 -5.83 13.64
N ASP A 25 -14.34 -6.92 13.16
CA ASP A 25 -14.12 -7.14 11.74
C ASP A 25 -15.47 -7.25 11.02
N ASP A 26 -15.92 -6.12 10.45
CA ASP A 26 -17.14 -6.06 9.65
C ASP A 26 -16.87 -6.76 8.31
N PRO A 27 -17.51 -7.91 8.05
CA PRO A 27 -17.29 -8.70 6.83
C PRO A 27 -17.79 -7.98 5.57
N HIS A 28 -18.47 -6.84 5.70
CA HIS A 28 -18.92 -6.01 4.59
C HIS A 28 -17.96 -4.84 4.28
N THR A 29 -16.93 -4.60 5.11
CA THR A 29 -15.86 -3.65 4.81
C THR A 29 -14.64 -4.36 4.22
N ALA A 30 -14.36 -4.14 2.94
CA ALA A 30 -13.08 -4.53 2.36
C ALA A 30 -11.98 -3.68 3.01
N ARG A 31 -11.10 -4.31 3.78
CA ARG A 31 -9.97 -3.62 4.39
C ARG A 31 -8.82 -3.52 3.38
N PRO A 32 -8.15 -2.35 3.27
CA PRO A 32 -6.90 -2.25 2.54
C PRO A 32 -5.80 -3.04 3.25
N GLU A 33 -5.03 -3.78 2.47
CA GLU A 33 -3.80 -4.45 2.87
C GLU A 33 -2.60 -3.71 2.26
N LEU A 34 -1.54 -3.53 3.04
CA LEU A 34 -0.32 -2.86 2.58
C LEU A 34 0.70 -3.92 2.17
N LEU A 35 0.98 -4.02 0.86
CA LEU A 35 1.95 -4.96 0.31
C LEU A 35 3.20 -4.21 -0.17
N VAL A 36 4.38 -4.71 0.19
CA VAL A 36 5.65 -4.20 -0.35
C VAL A 36 6.31 -5.31 -1.17
N GLY A 37 6.77 -4.98 -2.37
CA GLY A 37 7.28 -5.97 -3.32
C GLY A 37 7.85 -5.34 -4.58
N VAL A 38 7.92 -6.15 -5.64
CA VAL A 38 8.41 -5.76 -6.96
C VAL A 38 7.32 -5.99 -7.99
N VAL A 39 7.01 -4.98 -8.81
CA VAL A 39 6.26 -5.17 -10.06
C VAL A 39 7.22 -5.73 -11.10
N THR A 40 6.83 -6.83 -11.74
CA THR A 40 7.65 -7.59 -12.71
C THR A 40 7.18 -7.42 -14.15
N TRP A 41 5.93 -6.99 -14.32
CA TRP A 41 5.28 -6.67 -15.58
C TRP A 41 4.17 -5.68 -15.29
N SER A 42 3.94 -4.74 -16.20
CA SER A 42 2.87 -3.75 -16.10
C SER A 42 2.35 -3.34 -17.48
N ASN A 43 1.13 -2.84 -17.52
CA ASN A 43 0.50 -2.31 -18.72
C ASN A 43 -0.37 -1.10 -18.35
N GLU A 44 0.01 0.07 -18.84
CA GLU A 44 -0.70 1.34 -18.64
C GLU A 44 -2.11 1.30 -19.25
N GLN A 45 -2.25 0.77 -20.47
CA GLN A 45 -3.52 0.77 -21.21
C GLN A 45 -4.59 -0.09 -20.55
N THR A 46 -4.22 -1.26 -19.99
CA THR A 46 -5.13 -2.13 -19.24
C THR A 46 -5.09 -1.87 -17.73
N ARG A 47 -4.27 -0.91 -17.29
CA ARG A 47 -3.96 -0.59 -15.88
C ARG A 47 -3.72 -1.84 -15.05
N SER A 48 -2.89 -2.76 -15.53
CA SER A 48 -2.66 -4.07 -14.93
C SER A 48 -1.20 -4.23 -14.52
N ILE A 49 -0.92 -4.89 -13.39
CA ILE A 49 0.44 -5.16 -12.92
C ILE A 49 0.57 -6.62 -12.45
N ALA A 50 1.73 -7.23 -12.65
CA ALA A 50 2.12 -8.50 -12.05
C ALA A 50 3.06 -8.20 -10.88
N PHE A 51 2.76 -8.73 -9.69
CA PHE A 51 3.43 -8.33 -8.45
C PHE A 51 4.03 -9.51 -7.67
N GLU A 52 5.30 -9.34 -7.29
CA GLU A 52 6.13 -10.22 -6.48
C GLU A 52 6.32 -9.61 -5.08
N GLY A 53 5.49 -10.00 -4.11
CA GLY A 53 5.55 -9.48 -2.73
C GLY A 53 6.74 -10.02 -1.93
N ASN A 54 7.32 -9.19 -1.07
CA ASN A 54 8.53 -9.51 -0.28
C ASN A 54 8.34 -10.57 0.82
N GLU A 55 7.16 -11.18 0.95
CA GLU A 55 6.83 -12.03 2.10
C GLU A 55 7.41 -13.45 2.01
N THR A 56 8.03 -13.88 3.11
CA THR A 56 8.49 -15.26 3.35
C THR A 56 7.36 -16.30 3.40
N ALA A 57 6.09 -15.89 3.27
CA ALA A 57 4.90 -16.73 3.41
C ALA A 57 4.34 -17.26 2.07
N ARG A 58 4.80 -16.78 0.91
CA ARG A 58 4.39 -17.32 -0.40
C ARG A 58 4.77 -18.80 -0.51
N ARG A 59 3.88 -19.64 -1.05
CA ARG A 59 4.29 -20.98 -1.48
C ARG A 59 5.11 -20.84 -2.77
N PRO A 60 6.14 -21.68 -3.01
CA PRO A 60 6.96 -21.63 -4.23
C PRO A 60 6.24 -21.89 -5.57
N LEU A 61 4.91 -22.00 -5.57
CA LEU A 61 4.05 -22.24 -6.73
C LEU A 61 3.08 -21.06 -6.99
N ASP A 62 3.00 -20.09 -6.07
CA ASP A 62 2.18 -18.91 -6.23
C ASP A 62 2.98 -17.88 -7.05
N GLY A 63 2.83 -17.96 -8.38
CA GLY A 63 3.42 -17.03 -9.33
C GLY A 63 2.89 -15.59 -9.17
N ASP A 64 3.37 -14.67 -10.01
CA ASP A 64 3.04 -13.26 -9.89
C ASP A 64 1.53 -13.02 -9.86
N THR A 65 1.07 -12.36 -8.80
CA THR A 65 -0.35 -12.05 -8.64
C THR A 65 -0.66 -10.83 -9.47
N THR A 66 -1.64 -10.93 -10.37
CA THR A 66 -2.08 -9.79 -11.18
C THR A 66 -3.02 -8.88 -10.40
N TYR A 67 -2.72 -7.59 -10.33
CA TYR A 67 -3.58 -6.56 -9.75
C TYR A 67 -4.08 -5.60 -10.85
N SER A 68 -5.33 -5.16 -10.73
CA SER A 68 -5.85 -4.00 -11.44
C SER A 68 -5.52 -2.73 -10.66
N VAL A 69 -4.85 -1.77 -11.30
CA VAL A 69 -4.51 -0.46 -10.74
C VAL A 69 -5.66 0.51 -11.02
N ILE A 70 -6.31 0.97 -9.96
CA ILE A 70 -7.38 1.98 -10.02
C ILE A 70 -6.98 3.19 -9.17
N ALA A 71 -5.68 3.45 -9.05
CA ALA A 71 -5.12 4.45 -8.17
C ALA A 71 -5.63 5.86 -8.52
N GLU A 72 -6.52 6.40 -7.67
CA GLU A 72 -6.95 7.80 -7.73
C GLU A 72 -5.80 8.75 -7.36
N SER A 73 -4.83 8.24 -6.57
CA SER A 73 -3.57 8.91 -6.32
C SER A 73 -2.41 7.92 -6.20
N TRP A 74 -1.21 8.38 -6.55
CA TRP A 74 0.03 7.61 -6.47
C TRP A 74 1.19 8.51 -6.04
N GLN A 75 2.23 7.94 -5.42
CA GLN A 75 3.39 8.67 -4.93
C GLN A 75 4.65 8.26 -5.69
N ASP A 76 5.43 9.23 -6.16
CA ASP A 76 6.71 8.99 -6.82
C ASP A 76 7.87 8.76 -5.84
N VAL A 77 9.03 8.39 -6.38
CA VAL A 77 10.27 8.11 -5.63
C VAL A 77 10.78 9.34 -4.87
N GLY A 78 10.52 10.54 -5.38
CA GLY A 78 10.81 11.81 -4.71
C GLY A 78 9.84 12.14 -3.57
N GLY A 79 8.77 11.34 -3.41
CA GLY A 79 7.73 11.51 -2.43
C GLY A 79 6.62 12.48 -2.85
N ALA A 80 6.60 12.98 -4.09
CA ALA A 80 5.51 13.83 -4.55
C ALA A 80 4.26 12.99 -4.84
N LEU A 81 3.10 13.54 -4.49
CA LEU A 81 1.81 12.86 -4.51
C LEU A 81 0.97 13.39 -5.68
N HIS A 82 0.63 12.49 -6.59
CA HIS A 82 -0.11 12.75 -7.81
C HIS A 82 -1.57 12.37 -7.59
N HIS A 83 -2.51 13.30 -7.85
CA HIS A 83 -3.95 13.16 -7.57
C HIS A 83 -4.83 13.35 -8.83
N ASP A 84 -4.22 13.32 -10.01
CA ASP A 84 -4.88 13.52 -11.30
C ASP A 84 -5.39 12.21 -11.93
N GLY A 85 -5.27 11.09 -11.21
CA GLY A 85 -5.64 9.77 -11.70
C GLY A 85 -4.79 9.27 -12.87
N THR A 86 -3.61 9.85 -13.10
CA THR A 86 -2.61 9.32 -14.05
C THR A 86 -2.13 7.93 -13.65
N TYR A 87 -1.54 7.20 -14.60
CA TYR A 87 -0.88 5.95 -14.28
C TYR A 87 0.50 6.23 -13.64
N PRO A 88 0.96 5.45 -12.63
CA PRO A 88 2.25 5.70 -11.99
C PRO A 88 3.40 5.64 -13.00
N THR A 89 4.17 6.72 -13.13
CA THR A 89 5.19 6.81 -14.19
C THR A 89 6.35 5.84 -13.98
N CYS A 90 6.59 5.39 -12.74
CA CYS A 90 7.55 4.31 -12.46
C CYS A 90 7.08 2.93 -12.95
N LEU A 91 5.81 2.77 -13.35
CA LEU A 91 5.25 1.55 -13.92
C LEU A 91 4.82 1.73 -15.38
N ALA A 92 4.96 2.93 -15.94
CA ALA A 92 4.61 3.19 -17.33
C ALA A 92 5.57 2.46 -18.28
N GLY A 93 5.04 2.06 -19.43
CA GLY A 93 5.86 1.58 -20.53
C GLY A 93 6.62 2.70 -21.23
N GLU A 94 7.43 2.31 -22.22
CA GLU A 94 8.17 3.24 -23.04
C GLU A 94 7.26 4.05 -23.99
N LYS A 95 7.82 5.08 -24.62
CA LYS A 95 7.06 5.85 -25.60
C LYS A 95 6.50 4.93 -26.71
N ASP A 96 5.18 4.98 -26.89
CA ASP A 96 4.40 4.22 -27.86
C ASP A 96 4.31 2.69 -27.59
N ASP A 97 4.81 2.21 -26.43
CA ASP A 97 4.57 0.85 -25.90
C ASP A 97 4.02 0.94 -24.45
N PRO A 98 2.72 0.65 -24.21
CA PRO A 98 2.13 0.78 -22.87
C PRO A 98 2.59 -0.32 -21.89
N VAL A 99 3.38 -1.31 -22.34
CA VAL A 99 3.87 -2.42 -21.51
C VAL A 99 5.27 -2.10 -20.98
N SER A 100 5.48 -2.31 -19.67
CA SER A 100 6.82 -2.38 -19.09
C SER A 100 7.07 -3.78 -18.52
N THR A 101 8.28 -4.30 -18.76
CA THR A 101 8.83 -5.50 -18.12
C THR A 101 9.93 -5.18 -17.11
N ASP A 102 10.14 -3.90 -16.82
CA ASP A 102 11.15 -3.45 -15.87
C ASP A 102 10.69 -3.74 -14.44
N ARG A 103 11.67 -4.03 -13.58
CA ARG A 103 11.44 -4.46 -12.20
C ARG A 103 11.49 -3.26 -11.27
N HIS A 104 10.32 -2.82 -10.82
CA HIS A 104 10.16 -1.66 -9.95
C HIS A 104 9.69 -2.06 -8.56
N ARG A 105 10.38 -1.59 -7.53
CA ARG A 105 10.00 -1.82 -6.14
C ARG A 105 8.93 -0.84 -5.73
N VAL A 106 7.83 -1.36 -5.20
CA VAL A 106 6.65 -0.56 -4.84
C VAL A 106 6.08 -0.96 -3.48
N GLU A 107 5.38 -0.01 -2.89
CA GLU A 107 4.40 -0.22 -1.83
C GLU A 107 3.01 -0.02 -2.44
N LEU A 108 2.12 -1.00 -2.24
CA LEU A 108 0.76 -1.04 -2.76
C LEU A 108 -0.23 -1.05 -1.60
N GLU A 109 -1.24 -0.19 -1.66
CA GLU A 109 -2.45 -0.37 -0.87
C GLU A 109 -3.44 -1.16 -1.75
N VAL A 110 -3.84 -2.35 -1.30
CA VAL A 110 -4.67 -3.26 -2.10
C VAL A 110 -5.99 -3.64 -1.43
N LEU A 111 -7.04 -3.75 -2.22
CA LEU A 111 -8.33 -4.30 -1.81
C LEU A 111 -8.52 -5.67 -2.45
N HIS A 112 -8.81 -6.67 -1.62
CA HIS A 112 -9.23 -8.00 -2.05
C HIS A 112 -10.75 -8.11 -2.01
N ARG A 113 -11.38 -8.33 -3.17
CA ARG A 113 -12.84 -8.46 -3.29
C ARG A 113 -13.23 -9.87 -3.76
N THR A 114 -13.94 -10.60 -2.92
CA THR A 114 -14.46 -11.94 -3.24
C THR A 114 -15.90 -11.85 -3.74
N THR A 115 -16.10 -11.60 -5.04
CA THR A 115 -17.43 -11.59 -5.67
C THR A 115 -17.74 -12.92 -6.35
N GLY A 116 -18.40 -13.84 -5.64
CA GLY A 116 -19.24 -14.94 -6.18
C GLY A 116 -18.67 -15.90 -7.24
N GLY A 117 -17.40 -15.79 -7.61
CA GLY A 117 -16.82 -16.44 -8.77
C GLY A 117 -15.29 -16.42 -8.73
N GLN A 118 -14.65 -15.24 -8.81
CA GLN A 118 -13.20 -15.10 -8.72
C GLN A 118 -12.81 -13.94 -7.77
N PRO A 119 -11.70 -14.07 -7.00
CA PRO A 119 -11.11 -12.95 -6.27
C PRO A 119 -10.66 -11.85 -7.22
N GLN A 120 -10.97 -10.61 -6.89
CA GLN A 120 -10.45 -9.42 -7.56
C GLN A 120 -9.37 -8.78 -6.69
N HIS A 121 -8.22 -8.52 -7.29
CA HIS A 121 -7.04 -7.93 -6.67
C HIS A 121 -6.89 -6.51 -7.21
N ILE A 122 -7.13 -5.50 -6.37
CA ILE A 122 -7.23 -4.10 -6.79
C ILE A 122 -6.17 -3.29 -6.05
N ALA A 123 -5.23 -2.67 -6.75
CA ALA A 123 -4.34 -1.66 -6.17
C ALA A 123 -5.03 -0.28 -6.21
N VAL A 124 -5.29 0.29 -5.04
CA VAL A 124 -5.96 1.60 -4.85
C VAL A 124 -5.00 2.74 -4.57
N HIS A 125 -3.79 2.43 -4.10
CA HIS A 125 -2.67 3.36 -4.03
C HIS A 125 -1.39 2.66 -4.46
N VAL A 126 -0.51 3.40 -5.13
CA VAL A 126 0.81 2.93 -5.57
C VAL A 126 1.86 3.94 -5.13
N ARG A 127 2.93 3.46 -4.51
CA ARG A 127 4.09 4.26 -4.14
C ARG A 127 5.35 3.64 -4.73
N CYS A 128 6.02 4.38 -5.61
CA CYS A 128 7.31 4.02 -6.18
C CYS A 128 8.42 4.11 -5.12
N LEU A 129 9.34 3.15 -5.09
CA LEU A 129 10.42 3.10 -4.08
C LEU A 129 11.85 3.11 -4.70
N ASP A 130 11.97 2.99 -6.02
CA ASP A 130 13.20 3.08 -6.81
C ASP A 130 12.98 3.80 -8.16
#